data_AF-V4M4N5-F1
#
_entry.id   AF-V4M4N5-F1
#
_cell.length_a   1.000
_cell.length_b   1.000
_cell.length_c   1.000
_cell.angle_alpha   90.00
_cell.angle_beta   90.00
_cell.angle_gamma   90.00
#
_symmetry.space_group_name_H-M   'P 1'
#
loop_
_entity.id
_entity.type
_entity.pdbx_description
1 polymer ?
#
loop_
_entity_poly.entity_id
_entity_poly.type
_entity_poly.pdbx_seq_one_letter_code
_entity_poly.pdbx_strand_id
1 'polypeptide(L)'
;MATTMFIKHITFLFSLLLFLILVFPAANAMKMNDVNTFCKETADVDFCLKYIGTDKRIVAARDLYDVLLIALYQSKIQITNAVKELNRVRPKFSATGGSVFVRECEDEWKKHGPIQKSPVTFYNNNVAKMSSIIRKIIDKLY
;
A
#
# COMPACT_ATOMS: atom_id res chain seq x y z
N MET A 1 50.51 -21.08 -25.56
CA MET A 1 50.55 -19.95 -24.59
C MET A 1 49.46 -18.89 -24.84
N ALA A 2 48.95 -18.73 -26.07
CA ALA A 2 47.87 -17.76 -26.37
C ALA A 2 46.48 -18.18 -25.86
N THR A 3 46.16 -19.48 -25.87
CA THR A 3 44.86 -20.03 -25.44
C THR A 3 44.56 -19.83 -23.95
N THR A 4 45.59 -19.88 -23.08
CA THR A 4 45.43 -19.66 -21.64
C THR A 4 45.23 -18.17 -21.28
N MET A 5 45.72 -17.26 -22.13
CA MET A 5 45.59 -15.81 -21.92
C MET A 5 44.17 -15.31 -22.24
N PHE A 6 43.55 -15.84 -23.31
CA PHE A 6 42.17 -15.52 -23.69
C PHE A 6 41.14 -15.97 -22.64
N ILE A 7 41.32 -17.16 -22.05
CA ILE A 7 40.40 -17.68 -21.02
C ILE A 7 40.41 -16.78 -19.78
N LYS A 8 41.58 -16.36 -19.31
CA LYS A 8 41.73 -15.48 -18.13
C LYS A 8 41.07 -14.11 -18.36
N HIS A 9 41.18 -13.55 -19.56
CA HIS A 9 40.57 -12.27 -19.90
C HIS A 9 39.03 -12.34 -19.88
N ILE A 10 38.46 -13.43 -20.40
CA ILE A 10 37.01 -13.67 -20.38
C ILE A 10 36.52 -13.88 -18.94
N THR A 11 37.25 -14.62 -18.11
CA THR A 11 36.86 -14.82 -16.69
C THR A 11 36.94 -13.53 -15.88
N PHE A 12 37.92 -12.68 -16.16
CA PHE A 12 38.06 -11.37 -15.53
C PHE A 12 36.91 -10.44 -15.93
N LEU A 13 36.55 -10.39 -17.22
CA LEU A 13 35.41 -9.61 -17.71
C LEU A 13 34.08 -10.10 -17.12
N PHE A 14 33.88 -11.41 -17.04
CA PHE A 14 32.67 -11.98 -16.43
C PHE A 14 32.59 -11.67 -14.93
N SER A 15 33.71 -11.75 -14.22
CA SER A 15 33.78 -11.39 -12.79
C SER A 15 33.53 -9.90 -12.56
N LEU A 16 34.05 -9.04 -13.43
CA LEU A 16 33.84 -7.59 -13.38
C LEU A 16 32.38 -7.22 -13.67
N LEU A 17 31.76 -7.86 -14.67
CA LEU A 17 30.33 -7.70 -14.97
C LEU A 17 29.44 -8.18 -13.82
N LEU A 18 29.76 -9.32 -13.20
CA LEU A 18 29.06 -9.79 -12.00
C LEU A 18 29.19 -8.78 -10.85
N PHE A 19 30.37 -8.21 -10.66
CA PHE A 19 30.61 -7.18 -9.63
C PHE A 19 29.78 -5.92 -9.89
N LEU A 20 29.70 -5.46 -11.14
CA LEU A 20 28.88 -4.29 -11.50
C LEU A 20 27.39 -4.55 -11.26
N ILE A 21 26.88 -5.74 -11.58
CA ILE A 21 25.47 -6.08 -11.32
C ILE A 21 25.15 -6.14 -9.82
N LEU A 22 26.11 -6.58 -8.99
CA LEU A 22 25.94 -6.66 -7.54
C LEU A 22 26.12 -5.32 -6.81
N VAL A 23 26.86 -4.37 -7.39
CA VAL A 23 27.19 -3.08 -6.74
C VAL A 23 26.15 -1.98 -7.01
N PHE A 24 25.29 -2.11 -8.03
CA PHE A 24 24.30 -1.07 -8.39
C PHE A 24 22.81 -1.27 -8.01
N PRO A 25 22.42 -1.78 -6.82
CA PRO A 25 21.05 -1.58 -6.37
C PRO A 25 20.82 -0.23 -5.64
N ALA A 26 21.87 0.45 -5.17
CA ALA A 26 21.76 1.48 -4.12
C ALA A 26 21.83 2.95 -4.57
N ALA A 27 22.22 3.25 -5.82
CA ALA A 27 22.44 4.65 -6.24
C ALA A 27 21.15 5.44 -6.54
N ASN A 28 20.03 4.76 -6.79
CA ASN A 28 18.78 5.37 -7.22
C ASN A 28 17.67 5.27 -6.17
N ALA A 29 17.98 4.92 -4.92
CA ALA A 29 16.95 4.76 -3.89
C ALA A 29 16.34 6.12 -3.50
N MET A 30 15.02 6.22 -3.52
CA MET A 30 14.25 7.33 -2.96
C MET A 30 14.58 7.44 -1.46
N LYS A 31 14.98 8.62 -1.01
CA LYS A 31 15.34 8.78 0.41
C LYS A 31 14.06 8.72 1.24
N MET A 32 14.15 8.11 2.42
CA MET A 32 13.04 8.09 3.38
C MET A 32 12.52 9.52 3.70
N ASN A 33 13.40 10.52 3.64
CA ASN A 33 13.01 11.92 3.82
C ASN A 33 12.03 12.41 2.73
N ASP A 34 12.13 11.88 1.52
CA ASP A 34 11.24 12.21 0.40
C ASP A 34 9.86 11.59 0.63
N VAL A 35 9.79 10.40 1.22
CA VAL A 35 8.54 9.74 1.61
C VAL A 35 7.85 10.48 2.75
N ASN A 36 8.61 10.92 3.76
CA ASN A 36 8.07 11.74 4.84
C ASN A 36 7.53 13.07 4.32
N THR A 37 8.25 13.70 3.39
CA THR A 37 7.81 14.94 2.74
C THR A 37 6.55 14.70 1.92
N PHE A 38 6.51 13.63 1.13
CA PHE A 38 5.31 13.22 0.41
C PHE A 38 4.11 13.01 1.34
N CYS A 39 4.28 12.26 2.43
CA CYS A 39 3.19 11.98 3.36
C CYS A 39 2.61 13.25 4.02
N LYS A 40 3.43 14.29 4.23
CA LYS A 40 2.94 15.60 4.73
C LYS A 40 2.00 16.31 3.77
N GLU A 41 2.04 15.98 2.49
CA GLU A 41 1.11 16.52 1.49
C GLU A 41 -0.18 15.70 1.35
N THR A 42 -0.32 14.59 2.08
CA THR A 42 -1.53 13.78 2.10
C THR A 42 -2.51 14.28 3.17
N ALA A 43 -3.79 13.93 3.03
CA ALA A 43 -4.82 14.34 3.98
C ALA A 43 -4.67 13.71 5.38
N ASP A 44 -3.93 12.61 5.51
CA ASP A 44 -3.70 11.90 6.78
C ASP A 44 -2.25 11.40 6.84
N VAL A 45 -1.39 12.25 7.39
CA VAL A 45 0.06 12.05 7.46
C VAL A 45 0.40 10.76 8.23
N ASP A 46 -0.23 10.56 9.39
CA ASP A 46 0.04 9.41 10.25
C ASP A 46 -0.37 8.10 9.57
N PHE A 47 -1.51 8.09 8.88
CA PHE A 47 -1.93 6.93 8.10
C PHE A 47 -0.97 6.64 6.94
N CYS A 48 -0.51 7.67 6.23
CA CYS A 48 0.47 7.53 5.16
C CYS A 48 1.80 6.96 5.67
N LEU A 49 2.35 7.52 6.75
CA LEU A 49 3.59 7.04 7.35
C LEU A 49 3.45 5.59 7.85
N LYS A 50 2.31 5.24 8.45
CA LYS A 50 2.04 3.89 8.96
C LYS A 50 1.96 2.81 7.88
N TYR A 51 1.50 3.13 6.66
CA TYR A 51 1.30 2.11 5.62
C TYR A 51 2.31 2.19 4.48
N ILE A 52 2.80 3.40 4.15
CA ILE A 52 3.82 3.63 3.13
C ILE A 52 5.20 3.77 3.77
N GLY A 53 5.34 4.66 4.75
CA GLY A 53 6.63 4.99 5.36
C GLY A 53 7.29 3.82 6.09
N THR A 54 6.51 2.93 6.70
CA THR A 54 7.04 1.73 7.37
C THR A 54 7.04 0.47 6.48
N ASP A 55 6.65 0.57 5.20
CA ASP A 55 6.70 -0.59 4.30
C ASP A 55 8.16 -0.95 4.04
N LYS A 56 8.56 -2.20 4.35
CA LYS A 56 9.95 -2.65 4.18
C LYS A 56 10.50 -2.49 2.77
N ARG A 57 9.64 -2.40 1.73
CA ARG A 57 10.05 -2.23 0.34
C ARG A 57 10.44 -0.78 0.02
N ILE A 58 10.05 0.18 0.87
CA ILE A 58 10.34 1.59 0.64
C ILE A 58 11.85 1.88 0.62
N VAL A 59 12.65 1.10 1.36
CA VAL A 59 14.11 1.23 1.38
C VAL A 59 14.77 0.92 0.04
N ALA A 60 14.07 0.18 -0.84
CA ALA A 60 14.51 -0.20 -2.17
C ALA A 60 13.72 0.51 -3.28
N ALA A 61 12.75 1.37 -2.92
CA ALA A 61 11.98 2.14 -3.89
C ALA A 61 12.90 3.17 -4.55
N ARG A 62 12.85 3.29 -5.87
CA ARG A 62 13.71 4.21 -6.62
C ARG A 62 13.05 5.56 -6.89
N ASP A 63 11.74 5.54 -7.08
CA ASP A 63 10.94 6.70 -7.46
C ASP A 63 9.48 6.55 -7.02
N LEU A 64 8.64 7.51 -7.41
CA LEU A 64 7.21 7.50 -7.13
C LEU A 64 6.44 6.35 -7.81
N TYR A 65 6.96 5.70 -8.86
CA TYR A 65 6.34 4.50 -9.43
C TYR A 65 6.51 3.29 -8.51
N ASP A 66 7.69 3.10 -7.92
CA ASP A 66 7.90 2.06 -6.91
C ASP A 66 7.03 2.32 -5.66
N VAL A 67 6.88 3.58 -5.24
CA VAL A 67 5.94 3.98 -4.17
C VAL A 67 4.48 3.72 -4.55
N LEU A 68 4.08 4.00 -5.79
CA LEU A 68 2.74 3.69 -6.29
C LEU A 68 2.45 2.20 -6.20
N LEU A 69 3.41 1.34 -6.58
CA LEU A 69 3.26 -0.11 -6.47
C LEU A 69 3.09 -0.56 -5.02
N ILE A 70 3.87 0.02 -4.10
CA ILE A 70 3.72 -0.21 -2.65
C ILE A 70 2.32 0.20 -2.18
N ALA A 71 1.85 1.40 -2.57
CA ALA A 71 0.54 1.91 -2.20
C ALA A 71 -0.61 1.04 -2.74
N LEU A 72 -0.52 0.56 -3.98
CA LEU A 72 -1.49 -0.37 -4.56
C LEU A 72 -1.52 -1.69 -3.80
N TYR A 73 -0.36 -2.21 -3.40
CA TYR A 73 -0.29 -3.41 -2.58
C TYR A 73 -0.91 -3.22 -1.19
N GLN A 74 -0.64 -2.08 -0.53
CA GLN A 74 -1.26 -1.75 0.75
C GLN A 74 -2.78 -1.57 0.61
N SER A 75 -3.25 -0.94 -0.47
CA SER A 75 -4.68 -0.84 -0.79
C SER A 75 -5.33 -2.22 -0.94
N LYS A 76 -4.68 -3.16 -1.64
CA LYS A 76 -5.14 -4.55 -1.73
C LYS A 76 -5.30 -5.18 -0.36
N ILE A 77 -4.35 -5.00 0.57
CA ILE A 77 -4.45 -5.51 1.94
C ILE A 77 -5.68 -4.92 2.65
N GLN A 78 -5.91 -3.61 2.56
CA GLN A 78 -7.08 -2.97 3.18
C GLN A 78 -8.39 -3.50 2.60
N ILE A 79 -8.46 -3.69 1.29
CA ILE A 79 -9.63 -4.28 0.60
C ILE A 79 -9.85 -5.72 1.08
N THR A 80 -8.80 -6.54 1.17
CA THR A 80 -8.91 -7.92 1.67
C THR A 80 -9.44 -7.95 3.11
N ASN A 81 -8.97 -7.04 3.96
CA ASN A 81 -9.46 -6.91 5.34
C ASN A 81 -10.93 -6.48 5.38
N ALA A 82 -11.33 -5.52 4.55
CA ALA A 82 -12.71 -5.06 4.43
C ALA A 82 -13.65 -6.21 3.98
N VAL A 83 -13.24 -6.97 2.96
CA VAL A 83 -14.00 -8.13 2.46
C VAL A 83 -14.09 -9.23 3.52
N LYS A 84 -13.01 -9.48 4.26
CA LYS A 84 -13.01 -10.44 5.37
C LYS A 84 -14.04 -10.05 6.43
N GLU A 85 -14.06 -8.78 6.83
CA GLU A 85 -15.04 -8.29 7.79
C GLU A 85 -16.46 -8.33 7.25
N LEU A 86 -16.66 -7.93 5.98
CA LEU A 86 -17.94 -8.02 5.31
C LEU A 86 -18.49 -9.46 5.32
N ASN A 87 -17.64 -10.45 5.01
CA ASN A 87 -18.02 -11.86 5.04
C ASN A 87 -18.31 -12.37 6.46
N ARG A 88 -17.65 -11.80 7.49
CA ARG A 88 -17.93 -12.12 8.89
C ARG A 88 -19.29 -11.60 9.34
N VAL A 89 -19.67 -10.39 8.90
CA VAL A 89 -20.93 -9.75 9.30
C VAL A 89 -22.11 -10.21 8.46
N ARG A 90 -21.93 -10.45 7.15
CA ARG A 90 -22.99 -10.80 6.20
C ARG A 90 -23.96 -11.89 6.68
N PRO A 91 -23.52 -13.04 7.26
CA PRO A 91 -24.45 -14.08 7.74
C PRO A 91 -25.39 -13.60 8.85
N LYS A 92 -25.00 -12.60 9.63
CA LYS A 92 -25.84 -12.01 10.69
C LYS A 92 -27.02 -11.20 10.13
N PHE A 93 -26.92 -10.79 8.88
CA PHE A 93 -27.91 -9.94 8.20
C PHE A 93 -28.65 -10.69 7.07
N SER A 94 -28.34 -11.97 6.83
CA SER A 94 -28.87 -12.75 5.71
C SER A 94 -30.22 -13.43 6.00
N ALA A 95 -30.84 -13.21 7.16
CA ALA A 95 -32.19 -13.69 7.41
C ALA A 95 -33.20 -12.84 6.63
N THR A 96 -34.15 -13.49 5.94
CA THR A 96 -35.26 -12.87 5.21
C THR A 96 -36.14 -12.09 6.20
N GLY A 97 -35.81 -10.82 6.45
CA GLY A 97 -36.41 -9.96 7.48
C GLY A 97 -35.39 -9.21 8.36
N GLY A 98 -34.17 -9.74 8.50
CA GLY A 98 -33.10 -9.13 9.29
C GLY A 98 -32.59 -7.81 8.72
N SER A 99 -32.51 -7.68 7.39
CA SER A 99 -32.14 -6.41 6.75
C SER A 99 -33.19 -5.31 6.94
N VAL A 100 -34.47 -5.69 6.95
CA VAL A 100 -35.59 -4.76 7.19
C VAL A 100 -35.58 -4.31 8.65
N PHE A 101 -35.47 -5.24 9.61
CA PHE A 101 -35.37 -4.93 11.04
C PHE A 101 -34.17 -4.04 11.37
N VAL A 102 -33.01 -4.32 10.78
CA VAL A 102 -31.81 -3.52 10.98
C VAL A 102 -31.97 -2.13 10.39
N ARG A 103 -32.59 -2.01 9.21
CA ARG A 103 -32.91 -0.70 8.61
C ARG A 103 -33.86 0.11 9.50
N GLU A 104 -34.95 -0.50 9.98
CA GLU A 104 -35.91 0.16 10.87
C GLU A 104 -35.23 0.59 12.19
N CYS A 105 -34.38 -0.26 12.75
CA CYS A 105 -33.60 0.06 13.94
C CYS A 105 -32.62 1.21 13.69
N GLU A 106 -31.91 1.22 12.57
CA GLU A 106 -31.02 2.32 12.18
C GLU A 106 -31.79 3.62 11.94
N ASP A 107 -32.98 3.57 11.33
CA ASP A 107 -33.77 4.76 11.04
C ASP A 107 -34.37 5.39 12.31
N GLU A 108 -34.78 4.58 13.30
CA GLU A 108 -35.16 5.09 14.63
C GLU A 108 -33.94 5.63 15.41
N TRP A 109 -32.79 4.94 15.34
CA TRP A 109 -31.57 5.45 15.98
C TRP A 109 -31.05 6.74 15.34
N LYS A 110 -31.22 6.97 14.03
CA LYS A 110 -30.84 8.25 13.39
C LYS A 110 -31.63 9.44 13.94
N LYS A 111 -32.85 9.23 14.43
CA LYS A 111 -33.71 10.30 14.95
C LYS A 111 -33.32 10.71 16.38
N HIS A 112 -33.05 9.73 17.25
CA HIS A 112 -32.95 9.96 18.70
C HIS A 112 -31.79 9.20 19.38
N GLY A 113 -31.06 8.39 18.63
CA GLY A 113 -29.99 7.53 19.12
C GLY A 113 -28.59 8.14 19.04
N PRO A 114 -27.62 7.55 19.75
CA PRO A 114 -26.22 7.86 19.54
C PRO A 114 -25.80 7.47 18.11
N ILE A 115 -24.84 8.19 17.54
CA ILE A 115 -24.30 7.89 16.20
C ILE A 115 -23.67 6.49 16.21
N GLN A 116 -24.36 5.53 15.60
CA GLN A 116 -23.88 4.17 15.39
C GLN A 116 -22.81 4.17 14.28
N LYS A 117 -21.65 3.58 14.54
CA LYS A 117 -20.65 3.31 13.49
C LYS A 117 -20.86 1.91 12.94
N SER A 118 -20.96 1.79 11.62
CA SER A 118 -21.07 0.49 10.96
C SER A 118 -19.87 -0.40 11.32
N PRO A 119 -20.06 -1.72 11.50
CA PRO A 119 -18.97 -2.67 11.72
C PRO A 119 -17.86 -2.61 10.65
N VAL A 120 -18.19 -2.11 9.45
CA VAL A 120 -17.24 -1.96 8.34
C VAL A 120 -16.67 -0.55 8.20
N THR A 121 -17.09 0.44 9.00
CA THR A 121 -16.65 1.84 8.90
C THR A 121 -15.13 1.99 8.98
N PHE A 122 -14.49 1.28 9.90
CA PHE A 122 -13.02 1.31 10.03
C PHE A 122 -12.32 0.89 8.74
N TYR A 123 -12.76 -0.22 8.15
CA TYR A 123 -12.17 -0.78 6.94
C TYR A 123 -12.43 0.10 5.71
N ASN A 124 -13.66 0.62 5.57
CA ASN A 124 -14.00 1.54 4.50
C ASN A 124 -13.17 2.83 4.56
N ASN A 125 -12.97 3.37 5.75
CA ASN A 125 -12.13 4.55 5.95
C ASN A 125 -10.67 4.29 5.54
N ASN A 126 -10.12 3.12 5.88
CA ASN A 126 -8.75 2.79 5.49
C ASN A 126 -8.61 2.64 3.96
N VAL A 127 -9.59 2.03 3.28
CA VAL A 127 -9.60 1.95 1.82
C VAL A 127 -9.70 3.34 1.18
N ALA A 128 -10.56 4.21 1.73
CA ALA A 128 -10.69 5.59 1.25
C ALA A 128 -9.40 6.39 1.43
N LYS A 129 -8.76 6.29 2.61
CA LYS A 129 -7.46 6.92 2.88
C LYS A 129 -6.37 6.41 1.94
N MET A 130 -6.32 5.10 1.68
CA MET A 130 -5.40 4.53 0.69
C MET A 130 -5.65 5.06 -0.73
N SER A 131 -6.92 5.19 -1.14
CA SER A 131 -7.27 5.76 -2.44
C SER A 131 -6.83 7.23 -2.54
N SER A 132 -6.97 8.01 -1.48
CA SER A 132 -6.50 9.40 -1.42
C SER A 132 -4.98 9.49 -1.58
N ILE A 133 -4.22 8.62 -0.90
CA ILE A 133 -2.75 8.54 -1.08
C ILE A 133 -2.39 8.19 -2.53
N ILE A 134 -3.03 7.17 -3.11
CA ILE A 134 -2.77 6.75 -4.50
C ILE A 134 -3.04 7.91 -5.46
N ARG A 135 -4.16 8.62 -5.32
CA ARG A 135 -4.45 9.81 -6.15
C ARG A 135 -3.35 10.85 -6.03
N LYS A 136 -2.91 11.15 -4.81
CA LYS A 136 -1.82 12.11 -4.58
C LYS A 136 -0.49 11.69 -5.21
N ILE A 137 -0.21 10.38 -5.31
CA ILE A 137 0.95 9.87 -6.06
C ILE A 137 0.77 10.10 -7.56
N ILE A 138 -0.41 9.78 -8.10
CA ILE A 138 -0.72 9.99 -9.52
C ILE A 138 -0.62 11.47 -9.90
N ASP A 139 -1.17 12.37 -9.07
CA ASP A 139 -1.09 13.84 -9.25
C ASP A 139 0.35 14.39 -9.20
N LYS A 140 1.31 13.61 -8.71
CA LYS A 140 2.74 13.98 -8.74
C LYS A 140 3.49 13.37 -9.92
N LEU A 141 2.95 12.31 -10.50
CA LEU A 141 3.51 11.63 -11.67
C LEU A 141 3.10 12.33 -12.98
N TYR A 142 1.94 12.98 -13.00
CA TYR A 142 1.34 13.68 -14.14
C TYR A 142 0.97 15.11 -13.75
#